data_AF-A0A958F3K8-F1
#
_entry.id   AF-A0A958F3K8-F1
#
_cell.length_a   1.000
_cell.length_b   1.000
_cell.length_c   1.000
_cell.angle_alpha   90.00
_cell.angle_beta   90.00
_cell.angle_gamma   90.00
#
_symmetry.space_group_name_H-M   'P 1'
#
loop_
_entity.id
_entity.type
_entity.pdbx_description
1 polymer ?
#
loop_
_entity_poly.entity_id
_entity_poly.type
_entity_poly.pdbx_seq_one_letter_code
_entity_poly.pdbx_strand_id
1 'polypeptide(L)'
;QRLDVSILQENLLTPLLGIKDPRKDKRIDFIGGIRGLAGLEKRVNSGNWSVAFAMHPTSIEELMAIADANQIMPPKSTWFEPKLRTGLVIHLLDGES
;
A
#
# COMPACT_ATOMS: atom_id res chain seq x y z
N GLN A 1 8.81 10.91 9.29
CA GLN A 1 7.74 10.07 9.85
C GLN A 1 7.80 8.69 9.21
N ARG A 2 7.40 7.63 9.92
CA ARG A 2 7.47 6.25 9.43
C ARG A 2 6.04 5.74 9.26
N LEU A 3 5.69 5.35 8.03
CA LEU A 3 4.36 4.88 7.67
C LEU A 3 3.99 3.63 8.46
N ASP A 4 2.72 3.48 8.83
CA ASP A 4 2.20 2.29 9.54
C ASP A 4 2.62 0.99 8.82
N VAL A 5 2.65 0.98 7.49
CA VAL A 5 3.08 -0.19 6.68
C VAL A 5 4.51 -0.58 6.99
N SER A 6 5.41 0.39 7.14
CA SER A 6 6.81 0.13 7.48
C SER A 6 6.95 -0.33 8.93
N ILE A 7 6.09 0.13 9.84
CA ILE A 7 6.05 -0.36 11.23
C ILE A 7 5.61 -1.82 11.23
N LEU A 8 4.53 -2.17 10.53
CA LEU A 8 4.03 -3.54 10.42
C LEU A 8 5.07 -4.46 9.77
N GLN A 9 5.72 -4.01 8.70
CA GLN A 9 6.73 -4.79 7.96
C GLN A 9 7.93 -5.16 8.83
N GLU A 10 8.49 -4.18 9.55
CA GLU A 10 9.75 -4.36 10.28
C GLU A 10 9.57 -4.97 11.67
N ASN A 11 8.40 -4.79 12.31
CA ASN A 11 8.18 -5.29 13.68
C ASN A 11 7.43 -6.63 13.71
N LEU A 12 6.64 -6.97 12.68
CA LEU A 12 5.81 -8.18 12.68
C LEU A 12 6.06 -9.06 11.45
N LEU A 13 5.88 -8.53 10.24
CA LEU A 13 5.89 -9.37 9.04
C LEU A 13 7.26 -10.01 8.80
N THR A 14 8.34 -9.23 8.89
CA THR A 14 9.70 -9.73 8.67
C THR A 14 10.20 -10.60 9.84
N PRO A 15 10.24 -10.10 11.10
CA PRO A 15 10.90 -10.84 12.17
C PRO A 15 10.10 -12.03 12.70
N LEU A 16 8.76 -11.93 12.71
CA LEU A 16 7.90 -12.95 13.34
C LEU A 16 7.24 -13.87 12.32
N LEU A 17 6.78 -13.35 11.17
CA LEU A 17 6.09 -14.14 10.15
C LEU A 17 7.00 -14.58 8.98
N GLY A 18 8.23 -14.06 8.92
CA GLY A 18 9.20 -14.35 7.88
C GLY A 18 8.82 -13.83 6.48
N ILE A 19 7.87 -12.90 6.38
CA ILE A 19 7.42 -12.29 5.13
C ILE A 19 8.35 -11.13 4.79
N LYS A 20 9.43 -11.41 4.05
CA LYS A 20 10.47 -10.42 3.71
C LYS A 20 10.07 -9.46 2.58
N ASP A 21 9.41 -10.00 1.55
CA ASP A 21 8.93 -9.22 0.41
C ASP A 21 7.43 -9.51 0.18
N PRO A 22 6.54 -8.64 0.70
CA PRO A 22 5.09 -8.79 0.53
C PRO A 22 4.62 -8.79 -0.92
N ARG A 23 5.44 -8.38 -1.88
CA ARG A 23 5.08 -8.39 -3.32
C ARG A 23 5.19 -9.80 -3.92
N LYS A 24 5.95 -10.69 -3.29
CA LYS A 24 6.28 -12.03 -3.81
C LYS A 24 5.80 -13.16 -2.91
N ASP A 25 5.57 -12.88 -1.63
CA ASP A 25 5.10 -13.89 -0.68
C ASP A 25 3.60 -14.18 -0.89
N LYS A 26 3.26 -15.45 -1.14
CA LYS A 26 1.86 -15.88 -1.37
C LYS A 26 1.03 -15.95 -0.08
N ARG A 27 1.67 -15.82 1.09
CA ARG A 27 1.03 -15.87 2.42
C ARG A 27 0.48 -14.51 2.87
N ILE A 28 0.53 -13.49 2.02
CA ILE A 28 -0.04 -12.17 2.27
C ILE A 28 -0.82 -11.72 1.04
N ASP A 29 -1.98 -11.11 1.25
CA ASP A 29 -2.78 -10.51 0.19
C ASP A 29 -3.45 -9.23 0.69
N PHE A 30 -3.81 -8.35 -0.24
CA PHE A 30 -4.33 -7.02 0.02
C PHE A 30 -5.73 -6.88 -0.59
N ILE A 31 -6.67 -6.33 0.17
CA ILE A 31 -7.95 -5.89 -0.38
C ILE A 31 -7.89 -4.40 -0.74
N GLY A 32 -8.55 -4.03 -1.83
CA GLY A 32 -8.73 -2.61 -2.16
C GLY A 32 -9.59 -1.89 -1.12
N GLY A 33 -9.30 -0.61 -0.89
CA GLY A 33 -9.88 0.19 0.19
C GLY A 33 -11.41 0.22 0.22
N ILE A 34 -12.06 0.14 -0.94
CA ILE A 34 -13.54 0.10 -1.08
C ILE A 34 -14.21 -1.04 -0.30
N ARG A 35 -13.50 -2.14 -0.04
CA ARG A 35 -14.04 -3.27 0.71
C ARG A 35 -14.02 -3.04 2.23
N GLY A 36 -13.21 -2.10 2.71
CA GLY A 36 -13.11 -1.71 4.11
C GLY A 36 -12.86 -2.88 5.08
N LEU A 37 -13.18 -2.65 6.36
CA LEU A 37 -13.04 -3.64 7.43
C LEU A 37 -13.90 -4.88 7.20
N ALA A 38 -15.12 -4.73 6.69
CA ALA A 38 -16.02 -5.84 6.40
C ALA A 38 -15.42 -6.84 5.39
N GLY A 39 -14.67 -6.34 4.41
CA GLY A 39 -13.95 -7.18 3.46
C GLY A 39 -12.81 -7.99 4.08
N LEU A 40 -12.10 -7.41 5.08
CA LEU A 40 -11.06 -8.11 5.83
C LEU A 40 -11.66 -9.19 6.71
N GLU A 41 -12.71 -8.84 7.45
CA GLU A 41 -13.42 -9.76 8.34
C GLU A 41 -13.96 -10.97 7.56
N LYS A 42 -14.61 -10.74 6.42
CA LYS A 42 -15.12 -11.83 5.57
C LYS A 42 -14.01 -12.78 5.11
N ARG A 43 -12.79 -12.28 4.85
CA ARG A 43 -11.66 -13.12 4.43
C ARG A 43 -11.14 -14.00 5.56
N VAL A 44 -11.03 -13.47 6.77
CA VAL A 44 -10.63 -14.26 7.95
C VAL A 44 -11.72 -15.30 8.27
N ASN A 45 -12.99 -14.88 8.30
CA ASN A 45 -14.12 -15.76 8.60
C ASN A 45 -14.32 -16.87 7.56
N SER A 46 -13.81 -16.70 6.33
CA SER A 46 -13.83 -17.77 5.32
C SER A 46 -12.88 -18.94 5.62
N GLY A 47 -11.99 -18.80 6.62
CA GLY A 47 -10.99 -19.81 6.97
C GLY A 47 -9.75 -19.83 6.06
N ASN A 48 -9.76 -19.06 4.96
CA ASN A 48 -8.62 -18.98 4.02
C ASN A 48 -7.45 -18.15 4.57
N TRP A 49 -7.69 -17.30 5.57
CA TRP A 49 -6.69 -16.39 6.15
C TRP A 49 -6.76 -16.45 7.67
N SER A 50 -5.60 -16.43 8.33
CA SER A 50 -5.53 -16.54 9.80
C SER A 50 -5.73 -15.21 10.53
N VAL A 51 -5.38 -14.09 9.90
CA VAL A 51 -5.43 -12.75 10.50
C VAL A 51 -5.50 -11.69 9.41
N ALA A 52 -6.09 -10.54 9.75
CA ALA A 52 -6.10 -9.35 8.92
C ALA A 52 -5.60 -8.13 9.70
N PHE A 53 -4.91 -7.23 9.00
CA PHE A 53 -4.44 -5.96 9.54
C PHE A 53 -5.13 -4.82 8.81
N ALA A 54 -5.73 -3.90 9.57
CA ALA A 54 -6.21 -2.62 9.05
C ALA A 54 -5.22 -1.54 9.46
N MET A 55 -4.98 -0.59 8.57
CA MET A 55 -3.94 0.43 8.74
C MET A 55 -4.57 1.80 8.61
N HIS A 56 -4.05 2.80 9.33
CA HIS A 56 -4.54 4.16 9.10
C HIS A 56 -4.18 4.60 7.68
N PRO A 57 -5.09 5.29 6.99
CA PRO A 57 -4.79 5.83 5.67
C PRO A 57 -3.65 6.83 5.82
N THR A 58 -2.61 6.66 5.00
CA THR A 58 -1.52 7.65 4.87
C THR A 58 -2.12 8.98 4.46
N SER A 59 -1.76 10.05 5.18
CA SER A 59 -2.28 11.38 4.84
C SER A 59 -1.67 11.89 3.53
N ILE A 60 -2.33 12.86 2.90
CA ILE A 60 -1.77 13.50 1.70
C ILE A 60 -0.45 14.20 2.04
N GLU A 61 -0.36 14.81 3.21
CA GLU A 61 0.84 15.49 3.69
C GLU A 61 2.02 14.51 3.83
N GLU A 62 1.78 13.31 4.39
CA GLU A 62 2.80 12.26 4.49
C GLU A 62 3.23 11.74 3.12
N LEU A 63 2.28 11.57 2.21
CA LEU A 63 2.58 11.20 0.82
C LEU A 63 3.45 12.25 0.13
N MET A 64 3.09 13.53 0.26
CA MET A 64 3.84 14.66 -0.32
C MET A 64 5.25 14.73 0.29
N ALA A 65 5.39 14.57 1.61
CA ALA A 65 6.69 14.58 2.27
C ALA A 65 7.63 13.46 1.80
N ILE A 66 7.10 12.27 1.49
CA ILE A 66 7.90 11.16 0.94
C ILE A 66 8.33 11.45 -0.50
N ALA A 67 7.44 12.05 -1.30
CA ALA A 67 7.76 12.46 -2.67
C ALA A 67 8.84 13.56 -2.69
N ASP A 68 8.70 14.59 -1.85
CA ASP A 68 9.68 15.67 -1.69
C ASP A 68 11.04 15.15 -1.22
N ALA A 69 11.05 14.08 -0.41
CA ALA A 69 12.27 13.42 0.06
C ALA A 69 12.94 12.52 -0.98
N ASN A 70 12.45 12.45 -2.23
CA ASN A 70 12.90 11.49 -3.26
C ASN A 70 12.90 10.03 -2.78
N GLN A 71 11.98 9.69 -1.86
CA GLN A 71 11.86 8.35 -1.30
C GLN A 71 10.76 7.54 -2.01
N ILE A 72 10.85 6.21 -1.92
CA ILE A 72 9.88 5.30 -2.53
C ILE A 72 8.81 4.94 -1.51
N MET A 73 7.53 5.11 -1.88
CA MET A 73 6.41 4.63 -1.07
C MET A 73 6.49 3.11 -0.87
N PRO A 74 6.28 2.61 0.36
CA PRO A 74 6.18 1.18 0.61
C PRO A 74 5.10 0.53 -0.28
N PRO A 75 5.26 -0.74 -0.66
CA PRO A 75 4.22 -1.44 -1.41
C PRO A 75 2.88 -1.40 -0.68
N LYS A 76 1.82 -1.06 -1.44
CA LYS A 76 0.42 -1.14 -1.00
C LYS A 76 0.07 -0.25 0.21
N SER A 77 0.86 0.78 0.49
CA SER A 77 0.59 1.75 1.54
C SER A 77 -0.46 2.80 1.18
N THR A 78 -0.88 2.90 -0.08
CA THR A 78 -1.94 3.83 -0.53
C THR A 78 -2.85 3.17 -1.57
N TRP A 79 -4.13 3.53 -1.54
CA TRP A 79 -5.15 3.14 -2.52
C TRP A 79 -5.88 4.39 -3.01
N PHE A 80 -5.77 4.70 -4.31
CA PHE A 80 -6.47 5.83 -4.94
C PHE A 80 -7.73 5.39 -5.68
N GLU A 81 -8.78 6.17 -5.53
CA GLU A 81 -10.04 6.00 -6.26
C GLU A 81 -10.49 7.34 -6.88
N PRO A 82 -10.93 7.35 -8.15
CA PRO A 82 -10.87 6.26 -9.13
C PRO A 82 -9.41 5.93 -9.49
N LYS A 83 -9.13 4.67 -9.83
CA LYS A 83 -7.88 4.36 -10.54
C LYS A 83 -7.85 5.23 -11.79
N LEU A 84 -6.76 5.97 -11.99
CA LEU A 84 -6.55 6.76 -13.20
C LEU A 84 -6.88 5.87 -14.40
N ARG A 85 -7.96 6.20 -15.12
CA ARG A 85 -8.29 5.53 -16.38
C ARG A 85 -7.09 5.77 -17.29
N THR A 86 -6.40 4.70 -17.62
CA THR A 86 -5.17 4.70 -18.43
C THR A 86 -5.38 5.53 -19.69
N GLY A 87 -4.63 6.62 -19.80
CA GLY A 87 -4.66 7.59 -20.89
C GLY A 87 -3.83 8.84 -20.60
N LEU A 88 -2.80 8.74 -19.75
CA LEU A 88 -1.88 9.85 -19.49
C LEU A 88 -0.74 9.78 -20.52
N VAL A 89 -0.82 10.61 -21.56
CA VAL A 89 0.29 10.86 -22.48
C VAL A 89 1.03 12.09 -21.97
N ILE A 90 2.27 11.91 -21.53
CA ILE A 90 3.16 13.02 -21.19
C ILE A 90 3.94 13.35 -22.47
N HIS A 91 3.49 14.37 -23.19
CA HIS A 91 4.31 14.99 -24.24
C HIS A 91 5.08 16.13 -23.58
N LEU A 92 6.37 15.91 -23.35
CA LEU A 92 7.28 16.98 -22.97
C LEU A 92 7.33 17.92 -24.18
N LEU A 93 6.86 19.16 -24.00
CA LEU A 93 7.11 20.19 -24.99
C LEU A 93 8.58 20.55 -24.84
N ASP A 94 9.41 20.08 -25.76
CA ASP A 94 10.73 20.66 -25.96
C ASP A 94 10.47 22.08 -26.45
N GLY A 95 10.62 23.04 -25.52
CA GLY A 95 10.60 24.45 -25.85
C GLY A 95 11.78 24.73 -26.77
N GLU A 96 11.53 24.79 -28.07
CA GLU A 96 12.40 25.54 -28.96
C GLU A 96 12.03 27.03 -28.87
N SER A 97 13.06 27.82 -28.56
CA SER A 97 13.16 29.29 -28.43
C SER A 97 12.88 29.89 -27.05
#